data_AF-A0A3P6BSX6-F1
#
_entry.id   AF-A0A3P6BSX6-F1
#
_cell.length_a   1.000
_cell.length_b   1.000
_cell.length_c   1.000
_cell.angle_alpha   90.00
_cell.angle_beta   90.00
_cell.angle_gamma   90.00
#
_symmetry.space_group_name_H-M   'P 1'
#
loop_
_entity.id
_entity.type
_entity.pdbx_description
1 polymer ?
#
loop_
_entity_poly.entity_id
_entity_poly.type
_entity_poly.pdbx_seq_one_letter_code
_entity_poly.pdbx_strand_id
1 'polypeptide(L)'
;MREECFLLRNGRTMMMVMKIAPSKSTLIRFNLILFALSFLLYTAFSLSPSSSVYFRSAASFVGCSFRHCTPKVTRGVKMQELIVENQINKIGSQIASNQTKLEAPSFMEEILTRGLGKTKIGMVNMEEADLTQWKRYGETNHIHFDRVSKLFTWHDLFPEWIDEEEDHEVPTCPEIPMPDLERLEKFDLIVVKLPCKYPEEGWRREVLRLQVNLVAANLVAKKGKTDWTWKSKVLFWSKCQPMIEIFRCDDMEKREGNWWLYRPEVVRLQQKVSLPIGSCNLALPLWAPQGIDKVYDLTKIKAETRRPKREAYATVLHSSESYVCGAITLAQSLLKTNTKRDLILLHDDSISITKLRALAAAGWKLRGILRIRNPLAEKDSYNEYNYSKFRLWQSLTDYDKVVFIDADIIVLLNLDLLFHFPQMSATGNDVWIFNSGVMVIEPSNCTFSTIMSLRNDIVSYNGGDQGYLNEIFVWWHRLPRRVNFLKNFWSNTTNERNIKNSLFAAEPPQLYAVHYLGWKPWLCYRDYDCNFDVEQHVYANDAAHARWWKVHDAMDEDLQRFCRLTKKRRTELNWERRRSRRRGSTDFHWRINVTDPRRRRSYLIG
;
A
#
# COMPACT_ATOMS: atom_id res chain seq x y z
N MET A 1 36.93 79.54 -32.31
CA MET A 1 35.83 79.97 -33.20
C MET A 1 34.56 79.83 -32.38
N ARG A 2 33.95 80.95 -31.97
CA ARG A 2 32.79 81.60 -32.62
C ARG A 2 31.62 80.61 -32.76
N GLU A 3 30.54 80.74 -31.98
CA GLU A 3 29.55 81.85 -31.93
C GLU A 3 28.73 81.97 -33.21
N GLU A 4 27.45 81.58 -33.14
CA GLU A 4 26.22 82.40 -33.29
C GLU A 4 25.00 81.42 -33.16
N CYS A 5 23.89 81.72 -32.47
CA CYS A 5 22.82 82.70 -32.75
C CYS A 5 22.15 82.45 -34.12
N PHE A 6 20.83 82.44 -34.32
CA PHE A 6 19.61 82.63 -33.50
C PHE A 6 18.42 81.91 -34.23
N LEU A 7 17.13 81.84 -33.85
CA LEU A 7 16.26 82.38 -32.79
C LEU A 7 14.96 81.51 -32.72
N LEU A 8 14.29 81.35 -31.57
CA LEU A 8 12.82 81.57 -31.37
C LEU A 8 12.26 81.06 -30.03
N ARG A 9 11.19 81.71 -29.56
CA ARG A 9 10.45 81.38 -28.32
C ARG A 9 9.42 80.26 -28.55
N ASN A 10 9.26 79.38 -27.58
CA ASN A 10 7.93 78.97 -27.11
C ASN A 10 7.98 78.54 -25.63
N GLY A 11 7.07 79.07 -24.81
CA GLY A 11 7.16 78.94 -23.36
C GLY A 11 6.57 77.65 -22.80
N ARG A 12 7.37 76.85 -22.10
CA ARG A 12 6.90 75.83 -21.14
C ARG A 12 7.80 75.81 -19.90
N THR A 13 7.18 75.98 -18.74
CA THR A 13 7.87 75.94 -17.44
C THR A 13 8.27 74.49 -17.10
N MET A 14 9.56 74.19 -17.13
CA MET A 14 10.08 72.90 -16.66
C MET A 14 10.47 72.99 -15.18
N MET A 15 9.78 72.23 -14.31
CA MET A 15 10.22 72.04 -12.93
C MET A 15 11.53 71.24 -12.89
N MET A 16 12.59 71.87 -12.40
CA MET A 16 13.90 71.23 -12.24
C MET A 16 13.93 70.42 -10.95
N VAL A 17 13.62 69.12 -11.02
CA VAL A 17 13.63 68.23 -9.85
C VAL A 17 15.08 67.97 -9.41
N MET A 18 15.53 68.67 -8.37
CA MET A 18 16.84 68.45 -7.75
C MET A 18 16.92 67.05 -7.12
N LYS A 19 17.78 66.18 -7.66
CA LYS A 19 18.16 64.92 -7.00
C LYS A 19 19.08 65.22 -5.82
N ILE A 20 18.50 65.42 -4.63
CA ILE A 20 19.24 65.45 -3.38
C ILE A 20 19.83 64.05 -3.15
N ALA A 21 21.16 63.95 -3.09
CA ALA A 21 21.83 62.71 -2.71
C ALA A 21 21.57 62.40 -1.22
N PRO A 22 21.14 61.18 -0.85
CA PRO A 22 20.89 60.84 0.54
C PRO A 22 22.18 60.92 1.36
N SER A 23 22.08 61.46 2.58
CA SER A 23 23.24 61.56 3.48
C SER A 23 23.83 60.18 3.80
N LYS A 24 25.13 60.12 4.13
CA LYS A 24 25.79 58.87 4.56
C LYS A 24 25.04 58.19 5.72
N SER A 25 24.48 58.96 6.65
CA SER A 25 23.64 58.46 7.76
C SER A 25 22.37 57.78 7.25
N THR A 26 21.69 58.37 6.26
CA THR A 26 20.48 57.82 5.64
C THR A 26 20.78 56.51 4.90
N LEU A 27 21.89 56.45 4.15
CA LEU A 27 22.37 55.24 3.49
C LEU A 27 22.75 54.12 4.48
N ILE A 28 23.44 54.46 5.57
CA ILE A 28 23.78 53.49 6.63
C ILE A 28 22.50 52.93 7.27
N ARG A 29 21.52 53.78 7.61
CA ARG A 29 20.23 53.33 8.16
C ARG A 29 19.45 52.45 7.18
N PHE A 30 19.41 52.81 5.90
CA PHE A 30 18.74 52.01 4.86
C PHE A 30 19.41 50.64 4.69
N ASN A 31 20.75 50.59 4.66
CA ASN A 31 21.50 49.34 4.58
C ASN A 31 21.35 48.49 5.84
N LEU A 32 21.30 49.09 7.04
CA LEU A 32 21.02 48.36 8.29
C LEU A 32 19.61 47.75 8.30
N ILE A 33 18.60 48.46 7.79
CA ILE A 33 17.25 47.92 7.61
C ILE A 33 17.24 46.78 6.60
N LEU A 34 17.99 46.90 5.49
CA LEU A 34 18.14 45.84 4.49
C LEU A 34 18.88 44.61 5.05
N PHE A 35 19.90 44.80 5.88
CA PHE A 35 20.59 43.71 6.59
C PHE A 35 19.67 43.06 7.64
N ALA A 36 18.89 43.83 8.40
CA ALA A 36 17.92 43.29 9.35
C ALA A 36 16.81 42.49 8.64
N LEU A 37 16.27 42.99 7.53
CA LEU A 37 15.31 42.25 6.68
C LEU A 37 15.94 41.01 6.06
N SER A 38 17.19 41.08 5.58
CA SER A 38 17.90 39.93 5.03
C SER A 38 18.20 38.87 6.11
N PHE A 39 18.54 39.31 7.33
CA PHE A 39 18.75 38.42 8.47
C PHE A 39 17.44 37.76 8.93
N LEU A 40 16.34 38.52 9.00
CA LEU A 40 15.00 37.99 9.29
C LEU A 40 14.50 37.03 8.20
N LEU A 41 14.78 37.30 6.91
CA LEU A 41 14.50 36.37 5.83
C LEU A 41 15.39 35.11 5.91
N TYR A 42 16.66 35.25 6.31
CA TYR A 42 17.59 34.13 6.46
C TYR A 42 17.25 33.25 7.67
N THR A 43 16.88 33.83 8.81
CA THR A 43 16.38 33.07 9.96
C THR A 43 15.01 32.47 9.69
N ALA A 44 14.12 33.16 8.96
CA ALA A 44 12.87 32.57 8.48
C ALA A 44 13.12 31.36 7.55
N PHE A 45 14.06 31.45 6.61
CA PHE A 45 14.45 30.32 5.75
C PHE A 45 15.17 29.18 6.49
N SER A 46 15.83 29.48 7.62
CA SER A 46 16.53 28.50 8.45
C SER A 46 15.63 27.84 9.51
N LEU A 47 14.54 28.51 9.91
CA LEU A 47 13.53 28.02 10.85
C LEU A 47 12.30 27.45 10.14
N SER A 48 12.04 27.82 8.90
CA SER A 48 11.15 27.06 8.02
C SER A 48 11.78 25.69 7.75
N PRO A 49 11.13 24.56 8.09
CA PRO A 49 11.69 23.25 7.80
C PRO A 49 11.80 23.09 6.29
N SER A 50 13.02 23.03 5.74
CA SER A 50 13.17 22.96 4.30
C SER A 50 12.51 21.69 3.76
N SER A 51 11.65 21.82 2.75
CA SER A 51 10.97 20.70 2.08
C SER A 51 11.94 19.73 1.38
N SER A 52 13.25 20.01 1.41
CA SER A 52 14.31 19.10 0.98
C SER A 52 14.64 17.98 1.98
N VAL A 53 14.31 18.14 3.28
CA VAL A 53 14.66 17.15 4.32
C VAL A 53 13.92 15.83 4.08
N TYR A 54 12.63 15.87 3.77
CA TYR A 54 11.81 14.68 3.48
C TYR A 54 12.32 13.85 2.29
N PHE A 55 13.10 14.43 1.37
CA PHE A 55 13.74 13.70 0.26
C PHE A 55 15.22 13.36 0.50
N ARG A 56 15.86 13.86 1.57
CA ARG A 56 17.22 13.45 1.96
C ARG A 56 17.20 12.22 2.89
N SER A 57 16.26 12.15 3.81
CA SER A 57 16.16 11.02 4.75
C SER A 57 15.80 9.69 4.08
N ALA A 58 15.09 9.73 2.94
CA ALA A 58 14.77 8.54 2.13
C ALA A 58 16.00 7.85 1.50
N ALA A 59 17.19 8.46 1.60
CA ALA A 59 18.45 7.89 1.13
C ALA A 59 19.48 7.66 2.26
N SER A 60 19.15 7.95 3.53
CA SER A 60 20.04 7.72 4.68
C SER A 60 19.82 6.38 5.38
N PHE A 61 18.82 5.61 4.97
CA PHE A 61 18.69 4.19 5.28
C PHE A 61 18.89 3.41 3.97
N VAL A 62 19.86 2.49 3.94
CA VAL A 62 20.18 1.72 2.74
C VAL A 62 19.22 0.54 2.64
N GLY A 63 18.05 0.77 2.03
CA GLY A 63 17.12 -0.30 1.70
C GLY A 63 17.77 -1.33 0.76
N CYS A 64 17.81 -2.60 1.16
CA CYS A 64 18.33 -3.66 0.30
C CYS A 64 17.20 -4.35 -0.47
N SER A 65 17.17 -4.15 -1.79
CA SER A 65 16.33 -5.01 -2.64
C SER A 65 16.88 -6.44 -2.78
N PHE A 66 18.18 -6.66 -2.51
CA PHE A 66 18.88 -7.94 -2.73
C PHE A 66 20.11 -8.11 -1.82
N ARG A 67 20.31 -9.34 -1.29
CA ARG A 67 21.55 -10.03 -0.86
C ARG A 67 22.56 -9.40 0.10
N HIS A 68 22.52 -8.09 0.39
CA HIS A 68 23.58 -7.42 1.18
C HIS A 68 23.16 -6.85 2.55
N CYS A 69 21.89 -6.93 2.93
CA CYS A 69 21.42 -6.54 4.28
C CYS A 69 21.28 -7.75 5.21
N THR A 70 22.36 -8.51 5.39
CA THR A 70 22.47 -9.52 6.44
C THR A 70 23.28 -8.96 7.62
N PRO A 71 22.63 -8.56 8.73
CA PRO A 71 23.25 -8.74 10.03
C PRO A 71 23.59 -10.23 10.19
N LYS A 72 24.75 -10.56 10.79
CA LYS A 72 25.07 -11.96 11.13
C LYS A 72 24.24 -12.39 12.34
N VAL A 73 22.97 -12.75 12.12
CA VAL A 73 22.16 -13.44 13.13
C VAL A 73 22.67 -14.88 13.23
N THR A 74 23.27 -15.23 14.37
CA THR A 74 23.73 -16.60 14.62
C THR A 74 22.55 -17.57 14.72
N ARG A 75 22.70 -18.75 14.11
CA ARG A 75 21.65 -19.79 14.00
C ARG A 75 20.94 -20.10 15.32
N GLY A 76 19.60 -20.15 15.24
CA GLY A 76 18.79 -21.20 15.86
C GLY A 76 18.99 -21.46 17.35
N VAL A 77 18.63 -20.49 18.20
CA VAL A 77 18.38 -20.75 19.61
C VAL A 77 16.98 -21.34 19.75
N LYS A 78 16.85 -22.62 20.13
CA LYS A 78 15.63 -23.09 20.79
C LYS A 78 15.52 -22.30 22.09
N MET A 79 14.49 -21.48 22.23
CA MET A 79 14.31 -20.61 23.40
C MET A 79 13.97 -21.47 24.63
N GLN A 80 15.01 -21.88 25.36
CA GLN A 80 14.90 -22.76 26.51
C GLN A 80 14.52 -21.93 27.75
N GLU A 81 13.50 -22.37 28.48
CA GLU A 81 12.86 -21.60 29.55
C GLU A 81 13.85 -21.23 30.67
N LEU A 82 14.00 -19.92 30.92
CA LEU A 82 14.67 -19.42 32.12
C LEU A 82 13.63 -19.23 33.22
N ILE A 83 13.77 -20.02 34.28
CA ILE A 83 12.76 -20.25 35.33
C ILE A 83 12.66 -19.04 36.27
N VAL A 84 12.06 -17.94 35.80
CA VAL A 84 11.91 -16.67 36.55
C VAL A 84 10.47 -16.17 36.57
N GLU A 85 9.67 -16.40 35.51
CA GLU A 85 8.29 -15.85 35.41
C GLU A 85 7.35 -16.37 36.52
N ASN A 86 7.59 -17.57 37.05
CA ASN A 86 6.80 -18.18 38.13
C ASN A 86 6.86 -17.43 39.47
N GLN A 87 7.81 -16.50 39.68
CA GLN A 87 7.80 -15.60 40.84
C GLN A 87 7.02 -14.30 40.57
N ILE A 88 7.19 -13.71 39.38
CA ILE A 88 6.53 -12.45 39.01
C ILE A 88 5.01 -12.65 38.90
N ASN A 89 4.55 -13.74 38.27
CA ASN A 89 3.13 -14.07 38.16
C ASN A 89 2.48 -14.33 39.52
N LYS A 90 3.26 -14.74 40.53
CA LYS A 90 2.78 -15.02 41.90
C LYS A 90 2.64 -13.75 42.76
N ILE A 91 3.39 -12.69 42.45
CA ILE A 91 3.24 -11.37 43.08
C ILE A 91 2.04 -10.64 42.45
N GLY A 92 1.86 -10.78 41.13
CA GLY A 92 0.73 -10.17 40.41
C GLY A 92 -0.66 -10.66 40.88
N SER A 93 -0.78 -11.88 41.40
CA SER A 93 -2.07 -12.44 41.85
C SER A 93 -2.58 -11.87 43.18
N GLN A 94 -1.74 -11.17 43.96
CA GLN A 94 -2.13 -10.64 45.28
C GLN A 94 -2.70 -9.21 45.27
N ILE A 95 -2.85 -8.57 44.10
CA ILE A 95 -3.38 -7.20 43.94
C ILE A 95 -4.70 -7.20 43.13
N ALA A 96 -5.33 -8.36 42.96
CA ALA A 96 -6.54 -8.56 42.13
C ALA A 96 -7.87 -8.43 42.92
N SER A 97 -8.05 -7.35 43.68
CA SER A 97 -9.21 -7.16 44.58
C SER A 97 -10.09 -5.94 44.25
N ASN A 98 -10.40 -5.71 42.97
CA ASN A 98 -11.54 -4.87 42.54
C ASN A 98 -11.91 -5.06 41.04
N GLN A 99 -12.10 -6.31 40.61
CA GLN A 99 -12.62 -6.58 39.26
C GLN A 99 -14.14 -6.49 39.24
N THR A 100 -14.69 -5.57 38.45
CA THR A 100 -16.12 -5.56 38.12
C THR A 100 -16.46 -6.75 37.24
N LYS A 101 -17.49 -7.50 37.65
CA LYS A 101 -17.95 -8.70 36.96
C LYS A 101 -18.41 -8.38 35.54
N LEU A 102 -17.99 -9.18 34.56
CA LEU A 102 -18.26 -8.92 33.16
C LEU A 102 -19.72 -9.23 32.77
N GLU A 103 -20.57 -8.20 32.82
CA GLU A 103 -21.98 -8.33 32.45
C GLU A 103 -22.18 -8.56 30.94
N ALA A 104 -22.96 -9.58 30.62
CA ALA A 104 -23.32 -9.97 29.26
C ALA A 104 -24.38 -9.02 28.66
N PRO A 105 -24.38 -8.76 27.34
CA PRO A 105 -25.20 -7.71 26.73
C PRO A 105 -26.70 -8.04 26.73
N SER A 106 -27.53 -7.01 26.65
CA SER A 106 -28.99 -7.11 26.70
C SER A 106 -29.58 -8.06 25.64
N PHE A 107 -28.97 -8.10 24.46
CA PHE A 107 -29.39 -8.94 23.34
C PHE A 107 -29.04 -10.44 23.49
N MET A 108 -28.47 -10.90 24.61
CA MET A 108 -28.07 -12.30 24.78
C MET A 108 -29.23 -13.28 24.67
N GLU A 109 -30.40 -12.96 25.21
CA GLU A 109 -31.55 -13.88 25.13
C GLU A 109 -31.99 -14.11 23.67
N GLU A 110 -31.94 -13.07 22.82
CA GLU A 110 -32.20 -13.19 21.37
C GLU A 110 -31.18 -14.05 20.62
N ILE A 111 -29.95 -14.19 21.15
CA ILE A 111 -28.89 -14.96 20.49
C ILE A 111 -29.18 -16.47 20.55
N LEU A 112 -29.81 -16.92 21.64
CA LEU A 112 -29.87 -18.31 22.09
C LEU A 112 -31.23 -18.98 21.82
N THR A 113 -32.30 -18.20 21.68
CA THR A 113 -33.72 -18.61 21.71
C THR A 113 -34.24 -19.36 20.46
N ARG A 114 -33.44 -20.23 19.84
CA ARG A 114 -33.84 -20.97 18.61
C ARG A 114 -33.47 -22.46 18.57
N GLY A 115 -32.85 -23.03 19.59
CA GLY A 115 -32.30 -24.40 19.57
C GLY A 115 -32.96 -25.38 20.55
N LEU A 116 -33.05 -26.65 20.16
CA LEU A 116 -33.56 -27.76 20.99
C LEU A 116 -32.50 -28.35 21.96
N GLY A 117 -31.50 -27.56 22.35
CA GLY A 117 -30.41 -28.00 23.22
C GLY A 117 -29.62 -26.84 23.80
N LYS A 118 -28.78 -27.12 24.82
CA LYS A 118 -27.91 -26.12 25.43
C LYS A 118 -26.86 -25.65 24.42
N THR A 119 -26.76 -24.33 24.21
CA THR A 119 -25.74 -23.71 23.35
C THR A 119 -24.34 -24.03 23.86
N LYS A 120 -23.42 -24.44 22.98
CA LYS A 120 -22.00 -24.62 23.35
C LYS A 120 -21.24 -23.30 23.20
N ILE A 121 -20.66 -22.82 24.30
CA ILE A 121 -20.02 -21.51 24.41
C ILE A 121 -18.51 -21.66 24.69
N GLY A 122 -17.68 -21.29 23.71
CA GLY A 122 -16.21 -21.27 23.85
C GLY A 122 -15.73 -19.93 24.36
N MET A 123 -14.95 -19.92 25.45
CA MET A 123 -14.51 -18.71 26.15
C MET A 123 -13.02 -18.44 25.91
N VAL A 124 -12.69 -17.40 25.15
CA VAL A 124 -11.33 -17.07 24.71
C VAL A 124 -10.79 -15.87 25.50
N ASN A 125 -9.63 -16.06 26.15
CA ASN A 125 -8.93 -15.04 26.94
C ASN A 125 -9.75 -14.44 28.13
N MET A 126 -10.81 -15.13 28.54
CA MET A 126 -11.64 -14.80 29.72
C MET A 126 -10.96 -15.26 31.03
N GLU A 127 -11.32 -14.62 32.14
CA GLU A 127 -10.89 -15.00 33.50
C GLU A 127 -11.97 -15.87 34.19
N GLU A 128 -11.60 -16.67 35.19
CA GLU A 128 -12.54 -17.63 35.81
C GLU A 128 -13.77 -16.96 36.44
N ALA A 129 -13.61 -15.75 36.98
CA ALA A 129 -14.70 -14.95 37.51
C ALA A 129 -15.75 -14.60 36.43
N ASP A 130 -15.32 -14.29 35.20
CA ASP A 130 -16.18 -13.98 34.06
C ASP A 130 -17.09 -15.18 33.75
N LEU A 131 -16.54 -16.39 33.72
CA LEU A 131 -17.23 -17.63 33.33
C LEU A 131 -18.52 -17.88 34.12
N THR A 132 -18.57 -17.48 35.39
CA THR A 132 -19.68 -17.75 36.30
C THR A 132 -21.03 -17.24 35.77
N GLN A 133 -21.05 -16.11 35.06
CA GLN A 133 -22.28 -15.50 34.55
C GLN A 133 -22.86 -16.25 33.34
N TRP A 134 -22.00 -16.87 32.53
CA TRP A 134 -22.37 -17.44 31.24
C TRP A 134 -22.94 -18.86 31.35
N LYS A 135 -22.79 -19.52 32.50
CA LYS A 135 -23.40 -20.83 32.80
C LYS A 135 -24.94 -20.80 32.77
N ARG A 136 -25.57 -19.62 32.84
CA ARG A 136 -27.03 -19.44 32.61
C ARG A 136 -27.43 -19.50 31.14
N TYR A 137 -26.47 -19.30 30.23
CA TYR A 137 -26.68 -19.18 28.78
C TYR A 137 -26.33 -20.43 27.98
N GLY A 138 -25.54 -21.35 28.54
CA GLY A 138 -25.11 -22.54 27.84
C GLY A 138 -24.02 -23.33 28.56
N GLU A 139 -23.48 -24.30 27.86
CA GLU A 139 -22.31 -25.08 28.28
C GLU A 139 -21.04 -24.27 28.02
N THR A 140 -20.36 -23.82 29.08
CA THR A 140 -19.22 -22.91 29.00
C THR A 140 -17.89 -23.67 29.08
N ASN A 141 -17.13 -23.70 27.98
CA ASN A 141 -15.79 -24.29 27.94
C ASN A 141 -14.72 -23.20 27.83
N HIS A 142 -13.74 -23.21 28.75
CA HIS A 142 -12.61 -22.28 28.71
C HIS A 142 -11.58 -22.74 27.67
N ILE A 143 -11.20 -21.84 26.77
CA ILE A 143 -10.22 -22.13 25.71
C ILE A 143 -8.85 -21.70 26.22
N HIS A 144 -8.13 -22.65 26.80
CA HIS A 144 -6.76 -22.45 27.24
C HIS A 144 -5.77 -22.50 26.07
N PHE A 145 -4.84 -21.54 26.03
CA PHE A 145 -3.72 -21.47 25.09
C PHE A 145 -2.62 -20.61 25.71
N ASP A 146 -1.36 -20.91 25.40
CA ASP A 146 -0.23 -20.13 25.90
C ASP A 146 -0.21 -18.72 25.31
N ARG A 147 0.04 -17.71 26.14
CA ARG A 147 0.14 -16.34 25.65
C ARG A 147 1.48 -16.13 24.93
N VAL A 148 1.43 -15.45 23.79
CA VAL A 148 2.63 -15.09 23.05
C VAL A 148 3.60 -14.26 23.91
N SER A 149 4.90 -14.55 23.81
CA SER A 149 5.95 -13.89 24.60
C SER A 149 5.98 -12.37 24.35
N LYS A 150 6.24 -11.59 25.41
CA LYS A 150 6.43 -10.13 25.33
C LYS A 150 7.65 -9.72 24.48
N LEU A 151 8.56 -10.66 24.21
CA LEU A 151 9.73 -10.45 23.35
C LEU A 151 9.43 -10.66 21.86
N PHE A 152 8.31 -11.30 21.52
CA PHE A 152 7.88 -11.52 20.14
C PHE A 152 7.13 -10.27 19.65
N THR A 153 7.74 -9.56 18.70
CA THR A 153 7.25 -8.27 18.18
C THR A 153 6.52 -8.45 16.84
N TRP A 154 5.92 -7.35 16.34
CA TRP A 154 5.29 -7.37 15.01
C TRP A 154 6.29 -7.61 13.88
N HIS A 155 7.55 -7.18 14.04
CA HIS A 155 8.61 -7.29 13.04
C HIS A 155 9.01 -8.74 12.75
N ASP A 156 8.86 -9.63 13.74
CA ASP A 156 9.18 -11.05 13.62
C ASP A 156 8.12 -11.79 12.77
N LEU A 157 6.90 -11.25 12.68
CA LEU A 157 5.87 -11.68 11.72
C LEU A 157 5.93 -10.89 10.40
N PHE A 158 6.34 -9.63 10.44
CA PHE A 158 6.37 -8.74 9.29
C PHE A 158 7.78 -8.14 9.12
N PRO A 159 8.76 -8.94 8.65
CA PRO A 159 10.11 -8.47 8.41
C PRO A 159 10.18 -7.61 7.14
N GLU A 160 11.11 -6.66 7.13
CA GLU A 160 11.44 -5.83 5.97
C GLU A 160 11.84 -6.67 4.74
N TRP A 161 12.66 -7.70 4.95
CA TRP A 161 13.18 -8.54 3.89
C TRP A 161 13.04 -10.02 4.23
N ILE A 162 12.77 -10.84 3.21
CA ILE A 162 12.88 -12.29 3.23
C ILE A 162 13.58 -12.74 1.94
N ASP A 163 14.17 -13.92 1.92
CA ASP A 163 14.71 -14.53 0.71
C ASP A 163 13.56 -15.01 -0.21
N GLU A 164 12.95 -14.07 -0.92
CA GLU A 164 11.82 -14.30 -1.84
C GLU A 164 12.16 -15.17 -3.07
N GLU A 165 13.32 -15.82 -3.14
CA GLU A 165 13.64 -16.83 -4.17
C GLU A 165 14.13 -18.18 -3.58
N GLU A 166 14.23 -18.30 -2.24
CA GLU A 166 14.78 -19.47 -1.54
C GLU A 166 16.22 -19.86 -1.98
N ASP A 167 17.01 -18.88 -2.45
CA ASP A 167 18.41 -19.03 -2.90
C ASP A 167 19.34 -19.56 -1.78
N HIS A 168 19.12 -19.12 -0.52
CA HIS A 168 19.98 -19.41 0.64
C HIS A 168 19.21 -19.91 1.85
N GLU A 169 18.06 -19.32 2.14
CA GLU A 169 17.25 -19.62 3.33
C GLU A 169 15.77 -19.71 2.96
N VAL A 170 15.06 -20.72 3.47
CA VAL A 170 13.60 -20.84 3.30
C VAL A 170 12.91 -19.88 4.28
N PRO A 171 12.09 -18.91 3.84
CA PRO A 171 11.41 -17.99 4.73
C PRO A 171 10.48 -18.71 5.72
N THR A 172 10.77 -18.61 7.01
CA THR A 172 9.96 -19.21 8.08
C THR A 172 9.40 -18.12 9.00
N CYS A 173 8.12 -18.24 9.32
CA CYS A 173 7.46 -17.43 10.34
C CYS A 173 7.64 -18.08 11.72
N PRO A 174 7.83 -17.31 12.80
CA PRO A 174 7.71 -17.85 14.15
C PRO A 174 6.28 -18.34 14.42
N GLU A 175 6.15 -19.46 15.12
CA GLU A 175 4.85 -20.02 15.49
C GLU A 175 4.20 -19.15 16.57
N ILE A 176 2.94 -18.74 16.35
CA ILE A 176 2.10 -18.20 17.42
C ILE A 176 1.44 -19.39 18.14
N PRO A 177 1.52 -19.51 19.47
CA PRO A 177 0.85 -20.57 20.20
C PRO A 177 -0.67 -20.53 19.95
N MET A 178 -1.25 -21.70 19.68
CA MET A 178 -2.69 -21.90 19.47
C MET A 178 -3.17 -23.00 20.41
N PRO A 179 -4.46 -23.02 20.79
CA PRO A 179 -5.02 -24.17 21.49
C PRO A 179 -4.95 -25.42 20.59
N ASP A 180 -4.99 -26.61 21.19
CA ASP A 180 -5.17 -27.87 20.47
C ASP A 180 -6.55 -27.87 19.78
N LEU A 181 -6.56 -27.44 18.52
CA LEU A 181 -7.78 -27.33 17.72
C LEU A 181 -8.38 -28.70 17.44
N GLU A 182 -7.64 -29.81 17.48
CA GLU A 182 -8.20 -31.14 17.20
C GLU A 182 -9.03 -31.66 18.37
N ARG A 183 -8.53 -31.51 19.61
CA ARG A 183 -9.22 -31.95 20.84
C ARG A 183 -10.43 -31.11 21.22
N LEU A 184 -10.49 -29.83 20.83
CA LEU A 184 -11.61 -28.96 21.19
C LEU A 184 -12.92 -29.32 20.48
N GLU A 185 -14.05 -29.12 21.16
CA GLU A 185 -15.38 -29.28 20.55
C GLU A 185 -15.69 -28.18 19.51
N LYS A 186 -16.84 -28.32 18.83
CA LYS A 186 -17.41 -27.27 17.98
C LYS A 186 -18.32 -26.37 18.82
N PHE A 187 -18.22 -25.05 18.62
CA PHE A 187 -18.96 -24.04 19.38
C PHE A 187 -20.02 -23.32 18.53
N ASP A 188 -21.10 -22.92 19.18
CA ASP A 188 -22.20 -22.13 18.58
C ASP A 188 -21.99 -20.64 18.82
N LEU A 189 -21.46 -20.31 20.00
CA LEU A 189 -21.03 -18.97 20.38
C LEU A 189 -19.58 -19.02 20.86
N ILE A 190 -18.75 -18.11 20.39
CA ILE A 190 -17.38 -17.91 20.86
C ILE A 190 -17.32 -16.52 21.48
N VAL A 191 -17.06 -16.42 22.79
CA VAL A 191 -17.00 -15.13 23.51
C VAL A 191 -15.55 -14.80 23.81
N VAL A 192 -15.13 -13.58 23.48
CA VAL A 192 -13.70 -13.21 23.40
C VAL A 192 -13.40 -11.93 24.16
N LYS A 193 -12.51 -11.99 25.15
CA LYS A 193 -11.98 -10.81 25.85
C LYS A 193 -10.79 -10.27 25.05
N LEU A 194 -11.00 -9.25 24.21
CA LEU A 194 -9.99 -8.84 23.22
C LEU A 194 -9.11 -7.69 23.73
N PRO A 195 -7.76 -7.87 23.80
CA PRO A 195 -6.83 -6.81 24.20
C PRO A 195 -6.95 -5.52 23.36
N CYS A 196 -6.81 -4.41 24.06
CA CYS A 196 -6.98 -3.07 23.52
C CYS A 196 -6.16 -2.06 24.33
N LYS A 197 -5.10 -1.55 23.69
CA LYS A 197 -4.22 -0.49 24.22
C LYS A 197 -4.54 0.90 23.68
N TYR A 198 -5.61 1.06 22.89
CA TYR A 198 -5.99 2.36 22.35
C TYR A 198 -6.16 3.40 23.48
N PRO A 199 -5.54 4.60 23.41
CA PRO A 199 -4.93 5.21 22.21
C PRO A 199 -3.39 5.09 22.09
N GLU A 200 -2.70 4.17 22.79
CA GLU A 200 -1.24 3.97 22.69
C GLU A 200 -0.77 3.79 21.23
N GLU A 201 0.39 4.36 20.89
CA GLU A 201 0.95 4.24 19.54
C GLU A 201 1.21 2.76 19.18
N GLY A 202 0.95 2.39 17.92
CA GLY A 202 1.16 1.03 17.44
C GLY A 202 0.14 -0.02 17.94
N TRP A 203 -0.87 0.33 18.74
CA TRP A 203 -1.85 -0.62 19.34
C TRP A 203 -2.50 -1.62 18.36
N ARG A 204 -2.59 -1.31 17.07
CA ARG A 204 -3.10 -2.22 16.03
C ARG A 204 -2.15 -3.39 15.75
N ARG A 205 -0.85 -3.18 15.91
CA ARG A 205 0.27 -4.10 15.61
C ARG A 205 0.75 -4.85 16.87
N GLU A 206 -0.17 -5.25 17.74
CA GLU A 206 0.14 -6.06 18.92
C GLU A 206 -0.03 -7.56 18.62
N VAL A 207 1.02 -8.36 18.84
CA VAL A 207 1.01 -9.81 18.51
C VAL A 207 0.00 -10.58 19.37
N LEU A 208 -0.13 -10.28 20.66
CA LEU A 208 -1.15 -10.89 21.54
C LEU A 208 -2.59 -10.58 21.06
N ARG A 209 -2.80 -9.38 20.53
CA ARG A 209 -4.09 -8.97 19.96
C ARG A 209 -4.39 -9.74 18.66
N LEU A 210 -3.39 -9.95 17.81
CA LEU A 210 -3.50 -10.82 16.63
C LEU A 210 -3.78 -12.28 17.05
N GLN A 211 -3.03 -12.83 18.00
CA GLN A 211 -3.23 -14.18 18.56
C GLN A 211 -4.69 -14.39 19.00
N VAL A 212 -5.25 -13.47 19.80
CA VAL A 212 -6.65 -13.59 20.29
C VAL A 212 -7.68 -13.54 19.15
N ASN A 213 -7.46 -12.76 18.09
CA ASN A 213 -8.33 -12.80 16.90
C ASN A 213 -8.18 -14.12 16.13
N LEU A 214 -6.95 -14.63 15.97
CA LEU A 214 -6.66 -15.88 15.25
C LEU A 214 -7.20 -17.12 15.98
N VAL A 215 -7.14 -17.17 17.32
CA VAL A 215 -7.77 -18.24 18.12
C VAL A 215 -9.28 -18.26 17.85
N ALA A 216 -9.95 -17.10 17.94
CA ALA A 216 -11.38 -17.00 17.65
C ALA A 216 -11.73 -17.39 16.19
N ALA A 217 -10.91 -16.99 15.22
CA ALA A 217 -11.11 -17.32 13.81
C ALA A 217 -10.93 -18.82 13.53
N ASN A 218 -9.95 -19.47 14.13
CA ASN A 218 -9.70 -20.91 13.99
C ASN A 218 -10.82 -21.76 14.62
N LEU A 219 -11.35 -21.35 15.78
CA LEU A 219 -12.51 -22.00 16.41
C LEU A 219 -13.75 -21.97 15.51
N VAL A 220 -14.00 -20.86 14.80
CA VAL A 220 -15.05 -20.79 13.76
C VAL A 220 -14.70 -21.68 12.58
N ALA A 221 -13.48 -21.60 12.07
CA ALA A 221 -13.02 -22.35 10.90
C ALA A 221 -13.16 -23.89 11.09
N LYS A 222 -12.97 -24.39 12.32
CA LYS A 222 -13.17 -25.81 12.66
C LYS A 222 -14.60 -26.31 12.44
N LYS A 223 -15.65 -25.47 12.54
CA LYS A 223 -17.03 -25.97 12.45
C LYS A 223 -17.33 -26.61 11.09
N GLY A 224 -16.66 -26.17 10.02
CA GLY A 224 -16.68 -26.82 8.72
C GLY A 224 -17.89 -26.46 7.84
N LYS A 225 -17.93 -27.00 6.62
CA LYS A 225 -19.05 -26.82 5.68
C LYS A 225 -20.25 -27.74 5.93
N THR A 226 -20.14 -28.67 6.88
CA THR A 226 -21.13 -29.74 7.09
C THR A 226 -22.25 -29.38 8.06
N ASP A 227 -22.10 -28.33 8.86
CA ASP A 227 -23.15 -27.84 9.76
C ASP A 227 -24.00 -26.77 9.06
N TRP A 228 -25.11 -27.21 8.47
CA TRP A 228 -26.09 -26.32 7.82
C TRP A 228 -27.00 -25.59 8.82
N THR A 229 -27.03 -26.01 10.08
CA THR A 229 -28.04 -25.60 11.06
C THR A 229 -27.57 -24.46 11.97
N TRP A 230 -26.26 -24.35 12.26
CA TRP A 230 -25.76 -23.41 13.27
C TRP A 230 -24.52 -22.60 12.84
N LYS A 231 -24.75 -21.50 12.12
CA LYS A 231 -23.73 -20.46 11.86
C LYS A 231 -23.16 -19.93 13.18
N SER A 232 -21.90 -20.27 13.50
CA SER A 232 -21.24 -19.81 14.72
C SER A 232 -21.22 -18.29 14.81
N LYS A 233 -21.58 -17.77 15.97
CA LYS A 233 -21.46 -16.35 16.32
C LYS A 233 -20.17 -16.12 17.09
N VAL A 234 -19.56 -14.96 16.93
CA VAL A 234 -18.43 -14.51 17.75
C VAL A 234 -18.81 -13.21 18.44
N LEU A 235 -18.67 -13.16 19.77
CA LEU A 235 -19.06 -12.05 20.61
C LEU A 235 -17.81 -11.50 21.33
N PHE A 236 -17.30 -10.37 20.85
CA PHE A 236 -16.13 -9.72 21.41
C PHE A 236 -16.53 -8.75 22.51
N TRP A 237 -15.82 -8.76 23.64
CA TRP A 237 -15.78 -7.64 24.56
C TRP A 237 -14.46 -6.88 24.40
N SER A 238 -14.54 -5.61 23.98
CA SER A 238 -13.41 -4.69 23.96
C SER A 238 -13.84 -3.25 23.65
N LYS A 239 -13.07 -2.27 24.10
CA LYS A 239 -13.17 -0.88 23.62
C LYS A 239 -12.75 -0.76 22.14
N CYS A 240 -11.81 -1.59 21.72
CA CYS A 240 -11.30 -1.64 20.34
C CYS A 240 -12.19 -2.54 19.48
N GLN A 241 -12.50 -2.13 18.27
CA GLN A 241 -13.07 -3.02 17.24
C GLN A 241 -12.14 -4.24 17.04
N PRO A 242 -12.68 -5.45 16.78
CA PRO A 242 -11.90 -6.60 16.29
C PRO A 242 -11.13 -6.30 15.00
N MET A 243 -10.15 -7.15 14.65
CA MET A 243 -9.34 -6.94 13.45
C MET A 243 -10.18 -7.11 12.19
N ILE A 244 -10.37 -6.02 11.44
CA ILE A 244 -11.28 -5.95 10.28
C ILE A 244 -10.85 -6.87 9.14
N GLU A 245 -9.57 -7.23 9.11
CA GLU A 245 -8.94 -8.14 8.16
C GLU A 245 -9.29 -9.60 8.45
N ILE A 246 -9.85 -9.89 9.63
CA ILE A 246 -10.32 -11.21 10.06
C ILE A 246 -11.84 -11.19 10.19
N PHE A 247 -12.40 -10.22 10.93
CA PHE A 247 -13.84 -10.05 11.18
C PHE A 247 -14.34 -8.79 10.46
N ARG A 248 -14.85 -8.93 9.22
CA ARG A 248 -15.33 -7.78 8.42
C ARG A 248 -16.47 -7.08 9.15
N CYS A 249 -16.60 -5.77 8.98
CA CYS A 249 -17.77 -5.07 9.51
C CYS A 249 -19.07 -5.47 8.77
N ASP A 250 -19.00 -6.01 7.55
CA ASP A 250 -20.13 -6.65 6.86
C ASP A 250 -20.65 -7.91 7.58
N ASP A 251 -19.80 -8.56 8.39
CA ASP A 251 -20.17 -9.73 9.20
C ASP A 251 -20.68 -9.35 10.61
N MET A 252 -20.80 -8.06 10.93
CA MET A 252 -21.21 -7.54 12.25
C MET A 252 -22.74 -7.40 12.34
N GLU A 253 -23.36 -8.00 13.38
CA GLU A 253 -24.81 -8.03 13.55
C GLU A 253 -25.35 -6.99 14.55
N LYS A 254 -24.66 -6.81 15.68
CA LYS A 254 -25.05 -5.88 16.77
C LYS A 254 -23.81 -5.33 17.47
N ARG A 255 -23.94 -4.14 18.06
CA ARG A 255 -22.98 -3.57 19.00
C ARG A 255 -23.70 -2.93 20.19
N GLU A 256 -23.20 -3.17 21.40
CA GLU A 256 -23.73 -2.60 22.65
C GLU A 256 -22.54 -2.16 23.52
N GLY A 257 -22.17 -0.87 23.43
CA GLY A 257 -20.98 -0.32 24.09
C GLY A 257 -19.68 -0.99 23.62
N ASN A 258 -19.12 -1.85 24.50
CA ASN A 258 -17.91 -2.65 24.28
C ASN A 258 -18.21 -4.06 23.73
N TRP A 259 -19.48 -4.47 23.63
CA TRP A 259 -19.87 -5.75 23.06
C TRP A 259 -20.06 -5.64 21.55
N TRP A 260 -19.43 -6.54 20.78
CA TRP A 260 -19.52 -6.60 19.32
C TRP A 260 -19.88 -8.02 18.87
N LEU A 261 -21.06 -8.18 18.25
CA LEU A 261 -21.56 -9.46 17.78
C LEU A 261 -21.29 -9.62 16.28
N TYR A 262 -20.65 -10.72 15.89
CA TYR A 262 -20.35 -11.08 14.51
C TYR A 262 -20.94 -12.45 14.15
N ARG A 263 -21.34 -12.61 12.88
CA ARG A 263 -21.73 -13.88 12.25
C ARG A 263 -20.84 -14.12 11.02
N PRO A 264 -19.55 -14.44 11.22
CA PRO A 264 -18.56 -14.50 10.15
C PRO A 264 -18.82 -15.61 9.12
N GLU A 265 -18.38 -15.35 7.90
CA GLU A 265 -18.40 -16.32 6.81
C GLU A 265 -17.32 -17.41 7.00
N VAL A 266 -17.75 -18.61 7.42
CA VAL A 266 -16.85 -19.73 7.77
C VAL A 266 -15.87 -20.09 6.65
N VAL A 267 -16.33 -20.19 5.40
CA VAL A 267 -15.49 -20.57 4.24
C VAL A 267 -14.39 -19.54 3.96
N ARG A 268 -14.71 -18.26 4.17
CA ARG A 268 -13.76 -17.15 4.08
C ARG A 268 -12.73 -17.20 5.21
N LEU A 269 -13.16 -17.41 6.46
CA LEU A 269 -12.24 -17.54 7.59
C LEU A 269 -11.31 -18.74 7.40
N GLN A 270 -11.82 -19.88 6.94
CA GLN A 270 -11.02 -21.06 6.59
C GLN A 270 -9.91 -20.73 5.60
N GLN A 271 -10.20 -19.98 4.52
CA GLN A 271 -9.16 -19.54 3.60
C GLN A 271 -8.12 -18.65 4.29
N LYS A 272 -8.56 -17.67 5.09
CA LYS A 272 -7.67 -16.73 5.76
C LYS A 272 -6.73 -17.37 6.78
N VAL A 273 -7.20 -18.32 7.59
CA VAL A 273 -6.35 -19.02 8.58
C VAL A 273 -5.47 -20.11 7.96
N SER A 274 -5.74 -20.50 6.69
CA SER A 274 -4.88 -21.43 5.93
C SER A 274 -3.68 -20.76 5.24
N LEU A 275 -3.59 -19.42 5.27
CA LEU A 275 -2.47 -18.66 4.72
C LEU A 275 -1.45 -18.31 5.82
N PRO A 276 -0.19 -17.97 5.46
CA PRO A 276 0.81 -17.52 6.42
C PRO A 276 0.31 -16.37 7.31
N ILE A 277 0.67 -16.47 8.60
CA ILE A 277 0.26 -15.57 9.67
C ILE A 277 0.89 -14.17 9.53
N GLY A 278 2.03 -14.04 8.84
CA GLY A 278 2.70 -12.77 8.60
C GLY A 278 3.46 -12.74 7.27
N SER A 279 4.03 -11.58 6.92
CA SER A 279 4.83 -11.40 5.70
C SER A 279 6.25 -11.99 5.78
N CYS A 280 6.57 -12.70 6.86
CA CYS A 280 7.72 -13.59 7.04
C CYS A 280 7.72 -14.82 6.11
N ASN A 281 6.59 -15.14 5.44
CA ASN A 281 6.51 -16.21 4.45
C ASN A 281 5.52 -15.81 3.33
N LEU A 282 5.68 -16.40 2.14
CA LEU A 282 4.86 -16.12 0.96
C LEU A 282 3.53 -16.86 1.01
N ALA A 283 2.43 -16.14 0.82
CA ALA A 283 1.12 -16.75 0.58
C ALA A 283 1.03 -17.43 -0.80
N LEU A 284 1.85 -16.96 -1.74
CA LEU A 284 2.07 -17.55 -3.05
C LEU A 284 3.57 -17.90 -3.19
N PRO A 285 4.03 -19.06 -2.69
CA PRO A 285 5.35 -19.57 -3.03
C PRO A 285 5.44 -19.83 -4.54
N LEU A 286 6.59 -19.52 -5.14
CA LEU A 286 6.84 -19.79 -6.56
C LEU A 286 7.73 -21.02 -6.78
N TRP A 287 8.36 -21.52 -5.71
CA TRP A 287 9.11 -22.78 -5.66
C TRP A 287 8.45 -23.76 -4.69
N ALA A 288 8.73 -25.05 -4.85
CA ALA A 288 8.30 -26.09 -3.94
C ALA A 288 9.17 -26.05 -2.68
N PRO A 289 8.60 -26.14 -1.44
CA PRO A 289 9.34 -25.94 -0.16
C PRO A 289 10.48 -26.93 0.17
N GLN A 290 10.91 -27.73 -0.79
CA GLN A 290 11.87 -28.84 -0.68
C GLN A 290 12.72 -28.97 -1.97
N GLY A 291 12.94 -27.86 -2.69
CA GLY A 291 13.79 -27.86 -3.87
C GLY A 291 14.03 -26.47 -4.44
N ILE A 292 15.25 -25.99 -4.24
CA ILE A 292 15.86 -24.90 -5.00
C ILE A 292 15.56 -25.15 -6.50
N ASP A 293 15.08 -24.10 -7.18
CA ASP A 293 14.61 -24.10 -8.59
C ASP A 293 13.42 -25.01 -8.97
N LYS A 294 12.82 -25.81 -8.07
CA LYS A 294 11.60 -26.57 -8.39
C LYS A 294 10.38 -25.66 -8.37
N VAL A 295 9.81 -25.31 -9.53
CA VAL A 295 8.60 -24.48 -9.64
C VAL A 295 7.42 -25.08 -8.83
N TYR A 296 6.74 -24.25 -8.03
CA TYR A 296 5.57 -24.64 -7.24
C TYR A 296 4.40 -25.08 -8.13
N ASP A 297 3.66 -26.11 -7.72
CA ASP A 297 2.49 -26.57 -8.48
C ASP A 297 1.28 -25.63 -8.33
N LEU A 298 1.24 -24.64 -9.21
CA LEU A 298 0.14 -23.70 -9.34
C LEU A 298 -1.11 -24.31 -10.00
N THR A 299 -1.17 -25.60 -10.37
CA THR A 299 -2.33 -26.18 -11.08
C THR A 299 -3.63 -26.05 -10.28
N LYS A 300 -3.61 -26.31 -8.97
CA LYS A 300 -4.79 -26.17 -8.10
C LYS A 300 -5.30 -24.73 -8.06
N ILE A 301 -4.41 -23.76 -7.79
CA ILE A 301 -4.74 -22.33 -7.75
C ILE A 301 -5.30 -21.88 -9.11
N LYS A 302 -4.64 -22.27 -10.21
CA LYS A 302 -5.10 -21.98 -11.58
C LYS A 302 -6.42 -22.69 -11.94
N ALA A 303 -6.72 -23.86 -11.37
CA ALA A 303 -7.99 -24.56 -11.58
C ALA A 303 -9.15 -23.88 -10.84
N GLU A 304 -8.91 -23.35 -9.64
CA GLU A 304 -9.89 -22.57 -8.89
C GLU A 304 -10.19 -21.22 -9.56
N THR A 305 -9.17 -20.54 -10.13
CA THR A 305 -9.34 -19.27 -10.86
C THR A 305 -9.74 -19.41 -12.33
N ARG A 306 -9.91 -20.63 -12.86
CA ARG A 306 -10.56 -20.88 -14.16
C ARG A 306 -12.07 -20.70 -14.14
N ARG A 307 -12.73 -20.82 -12.97
CA ARG A 307 -14.19 -20.68 -12.88
C ARG A 307 -14.59 -19.21 -12.98
N PRO A 308 -15.55 -18.83 -13.84
CA PRO A 308 -16.06 -17.46 -13.87
C PRO A 308 -16.78 -17.15 -12.56
N LYS A 309 -16.43 -16.01 -11.98
CA LYS A 309 -17.05 -15.35 -10.82
C LYS A 309 -17.10 -13.86 -11.13
N ARG A 310 -17.70 -13.03 -10.26
CA ARG A 310 -17.71 -11.57 -10.43
C ARG A 310 -16.34 -11.04 -9.99
N GLU A 311 -15.35 -11.15 -10.86
CA GLU A 311 -13.94 -10.83 -10.60
C GLU A 311 -13.38 -9.90 -11.70
N ALA A 312 -12.69 -8.83 -11.30
CA ALA A 312 -12.17 -7.79 -12.19
C ALA A 312 -10.77 -7.30 -11.81
N TYR A 313 -10.00 -6.86 -12.81
CA TYR A 313 -8.89 -5.94 -12.61
C TYR A 313 -9.43 -4.53 -12.51
N ALA A 314 -8.86 -3.71 -11.62
CA ALA A 314 -9.24 -2.31 -11.48
C ALA A 314 -8.03 -1.38 -11.52
N THR A 315 -8.19 -0.21 -12.13
CA THR A 315 -7.27 0.93 -11.99
C THR A 315 -8.04 2.22 -11.70
N VAL A 316 -7.36 3.27 -11.22
CA VAL A 316 -7.96 4.57 -10.89
C VAL A 316 -7.18 5.70 -11.56
N LEU A 317 -7.89 6.62 -12.21
CA LEU A 317 -7.35 7.90 -12.69
C LEU A 317 -8.08 9.05 -12.00
N HIS A 318 -7.35 10.01 -11.42
CA HIS A 318 -7.95 11.21 -10.83
C HIS A 318 -7.01 12.41 -10.93
N SER A 319 -7.57 13.62 -10.87
CA SER A 319 -6.88 14.93 -10.86
C SER A 319 -5.96 15.26 -12.06
N SER A 320 -5.57 14.29 -12.89
CA SER A 320 -4.63 14.50 -13.99
C SER A 320 -4.75 13.45 -15.10
N GLU A 321 -4.78 13.90 -16.35
CA GLU A 321 -4.70 13.04 -17.53
C GLU A 321 -3.29 12.45 -17.80
N SER A 322 -2.31 12.72 -16.93
CA SER A 322 -0.90 12.33 -17.14
C SER A 322 -0.66 10.82 -17.15
N TYR A 323 -1.56 10.03 -16.54
CA TYR A 323 -1.51 8.57 -16.47
C TYR A 323 -2.39 7.84 -17.52
N VAL A 324 -3.09 8.57 -18.41
CA VAL A 324 -3.96 7.94 -19.44
C VAL A 324 -3.18 6.98 -20.34
N CYS A 325 -1.98 7.37 -20.79
CA CYS A 325 -1.11 6.50 -21.58
C CYS A 325 -0.70 5.22 -20.81
N GLY A 326 -0.41 5.35 -19.52
CA GLY A 326 -0.11 4.24 -18.64
C GLY A 326 -1.29 3.27 -18.51
N ALA A 327 -2.49 3.78 -18.23
CA ALA A 327 -3.71 2.99 -18.15
C ALA A 327 -4.08 2.29 -19.49
N ILE A 328 -3.89 2.96 -20.64
CA ILE A 328 -4.04 2.32 -21.97
C ILE A 328 -3.06 1.14 -22.10
N THR A 329 -1.79 1.35 -21.75
CA THR A 329 -0.74 0.33 -21.84
C THR A 329 -0.99 -0.83 -20.86
N LEU A 330 -1.51 -0.55 -19.66
CA LEU A 330 -1.91 -1.54 -18.66
C LEU A 330 -3.01 -2.46 -19.20
N ALA A 331 -4.11 -1.92 -19.74
CA ALA A 331 -5.17 -2.75 -20.32
C ALA A 331 -4.68 -3.60 -21.50
N GLN A 332 -3.91 -3.01 -22.41
CA GLN A 332 -3.33 -3.73 -23.54
C GLN A 332 -2.34 -4.82 -23.10
N SER A 333 -1.61 -4.62 -21.99
CA SER A 333 -0.75 -5.63 -21.40
C SER A 333 -1.56 -6.78 -20.75
N LEU A 334 -2.59 -6.46 -19.96
CA LEU A 334 -3.51 -7.43 -19.37
C LEU A 334 -4.20 -8.31 -20.43
N LEU A 335 -4.75 -7.70 -21.48
CA LEU A 335 -5.43 -8.41 -22.57
C LEU A 335 -4.49 -9.37 -23.31
N LYS A 336 -3.22 -8.99 -23.53
CA LYS A 336 -2.19 -9.87 -24.12
C LYS A 336 -1.87 -11.09 -23.27
N THR A 337 -2.14 -11.06 -21.96
CA THR A 337 -2.04 -12.24 -21.08
C THR A 337 -3.27 -13.16 -21.11
N ASN A 338 -4.19 -12.94 -22.05
CA ASN A 338 -5.38 -13.76 -22.30
C ASN A 338 -6.38 -13.88 -21.13
N THR A 339 -6.35 -12.96 -20.16
CA THR A 339 -7.34 -12.93 -19.08
C THR A 339 -8.78 -12.86 -19.61
N LYS A 340 -9.72 -13.39 -18.83
CA LYS A 340 -11.18 -13.36 -19.06
C LYS A 340 -11.92 -12.56 -17.98
N ARG A 341 -11.19 -11.77 -17.20
CA ARG A 341 -11.72 -10.92 -16.12
C ARG A 341 -12.02 -9.53 -16.65
N ASP A 342 -12.98 -8.87 -16.02
CA ASP A 342 -13.36 -7.51 -16.39
C ASP A 342 -12.22 -6.53 -16.13
N LEU A 343 -12.05 -5.52 -17.00
CA LEU A 343 -11.12 -4.42 -16.79
C LEU A 343 -11.94 -3.17 -16.43
N ILE A 344 -11.89 -2.73 -15.18
CA ILE A 344 -12.61 -1.53 -14.70
C ILE A 344 -11.67 -0.36 -14.46
N LEU A 345 -12.02 0.82 -14.99
CA LEU A 345 -11.32 2.06 -14.71
C LEU A 345 -12.25 3.04 -14.00
N LEU A 346 -11.90 3.37 -12.75
CA LEU A 346 -12.55 4.48 -12.03
C LEU A 346 -11.90 5.80 -12.48
N HIS A 347 -12.69 6.79 -12.87
CA HIS A 347 -12.20 8.12 -13.24
C HIS A 347 -13.00 9.24 -12.59
N ASP A 348 -12.39 10.41 -12.40
CA ASP A 348 -13.10 11.65 -12.11
C ASP A 348 -13.36 12.47 -13.39
N ASP A 349 -13.89 13.68 -13.22
CA ASP A 349 -14.18 14.63 -14.30
C ASP A 349 -12.93 15.35 -14.85
N SER A 350 -11.71 15.03 -14.36
CA SER A 350 -10.46 15.61 -14.88
C SER A 350 -10.00 14.96 -16.19
N ILE A 351 -10.61 13.83 -16.57
CA ILE A 351 -10.28 13.07 -17.78
C ILE A 351 -11.23 13.44 -18.92
N SER A 352 -10.70 14.05 -19.98
CA SER A 352 -11.51 14.51 -21.11
C SER A 352 -12.22 13.37 -21.85
N ILE A 353 -13.41 13.64 -22.39
CA ILE A 353 -14.25 12.65 -23.10
C ILE A 353 -13.51 11.92 -24.25
N THR A 354 -12.58 12.60 -24.93
CA THR A 354 -11.74 12.00 -25.98
C THR A 354 -10.78 10.94 -25.41
N LYS A 355 -10.24 11.16 -24.20
CA LYS A 355 -9.38 10.19 -23.51
C LYS A 355 -10.17 9.09 -22.82
N LEU A 356 -11.38 9.38 -22.32
CA LEU A 356 -12.32 8.35 -21.86
C LEU A 356 -12.65 7.38 -23.01
N ARG A 357 -12.99 7.89 -24.20
CA ARG A 357 -13.19 7.06 -25.40
C ARG A 357 -11.96 6.21 -25.75
N ALA A 358 -10.76 6.75 -25.60
CA ALA A 358 -9.51 6.00 -25.82
C ALA A 358 -9.28 4.88 -24.78
N LEU A 359 -9.60 5.13 -23.51
CA LEU A 359 -9.52 4.13 -22.44
C LEU A 359 -10.55 3.01 -22.65
N ALA A 360 -11.75 3.35 -23.10
CA ALA A 360 -12.76 2.36 -23.50
C ALA A 360 -12.29 1.51 -24.70
N ALA A 361 -11.75 2.14 -25.75
CA ALA A 361 -11.18 1.44 -26.90
C ALA A 361 -9.96 0.56 -26.54
N ALA A 362 -9.18 0.95 -25.52
CA ALA A 362 -8.08 0.14 -24.99
C ALA A 362 -8.55 -1.09 -24.18
N GLY A 363 -9.83 -1.16 -23.80
CA GLY A 363 -10.46 -2.30 -23.12
C GLY A 363 -11.12 -2.00 -21.77
N TRP A 364 -11.06 -0.77 -21.25
CA TRP A 364 -11.62 -0.43 -19.93
C TRP A 364 -13.13 -0.19 -19.96
N LYS A 365 -13.88 -0.86 -19.09
CA LYS A 365 -15.23 -0.42 -18.70
C LYS A 365 -15.09 0.74 -17.71
N LEU A 366 -15.59 1.91 -18.07
CA LEU A 366 -15.40 3.14 -17.32
C LEU A 366 -16.44 3.33 -16.22
N ARG A 367 -16.05 3.95 -15.09
CA ARG A 367 -16.97 4.38 -14.03
C ARG A 367 -16.56 5.74 -13.47
N GLY A 368 -17.48 6.71 -13.50
CA GLY A 368 -17.30 8.01 -12.86
C GLY A 368 -17.29 7.89 -11.34
N ILE A 369 -16.36 8.58 -10.68
CA ILE A 369 -16.23 8.66 -9.23
C ILE A 369 -16.01 10.10 -8.75
N LEU A 370 -16.64 10.46 -7.64
CA LEU A 370 -16.34 11.71 -6.94
C LEU A 370 -15.01 11.57 -6.18
N ARG A 371 -14.04 12.45 -6.45
CA ARG A 371 -12.76 12.50 -5.74
C ARG A 371 -12.94 12.54 -4.21
N ILE A 372 -11.97 11.98 -3.49
CA ILE A 372 -11.90 12.03 -2.03
C ILE A 372 -10.62 12.79 -1.65
N ARG A 373 -10.79 13.94 -0.98
CA ARG A 373 -9.65 14.71 -0.45
C ARG A 373 -9.04 13.99 0.76
N ASN A 374 -7.71 13.94 0.83
CA ASN A 374 -6.97 13.70 2.06
C ASN A 374 -7.11 14.94 2.97
N PRO A 375 -7.63 14.84 4.19
CA PRO A 375 -7.77 15.99 5.09
C PRO A 375 -6.42 16.60 5.49
N LEU A 376 -5.37 15.79 5.63
CA LEU A 376 -4.04 16.21 6.10
C LEU A 376 -3.11 16.70 4.99
N ALA A 377 -3.52 16.64 3.72
CA ALA A 377 -2.71 17.11 2.61
C ALA A 377 -2.76 18.63 2.45
N GLU A 378 -1.62 19.22 2.07
CA GLU A 378 -1.53 20.61 1.60
C GLU A 378 -2.44 20.82 0.37
N LYS A 379 -2.94 22.05 0.20
CA LYS A 379 -3.79 22.39 -0.96
C LYS A 379 -2.98 22.38 -2.26
N ASP A 380 -3.57 21.87 -3.34
CA ASP A 380 -2.97 21.77 -4.67
C ASP A 380 -1.71 20.86 -4.72
N SER A 381 -1.49 20.05 -3.67
CA SER A 381 -0.41 19.05 -3.57
C SER A 381 -0.71 17.79 -4.38
N TYR A 382 0.34 17.05 -4.77
CA TYR A 382 0.19 15.85 -5.59
C TYR A 382 -0.66 14.76 -4.92
N ASN A 383 -0.62 14.68 -3.58
CA ASN A 383 -1.30 13.70 -2.76
C ASN A 383 -2.68 14.17 -2.24
N GLU A 384 -3.12 15.39 -2.57
CA GLU A 384 -4.38 15.97 -2.05
C GLU A 384 -5.61 15.09 -2.29
N TYR A 385 -5.62 14.31 -3.37
CA TYR A 385 -6.75 13.48 -3.78
C TYR A 385 -6.47 11.98 -3.88
N ASN A 386 -5.31 11.49 -3.41
CA ASN A 386 -4.94 10.06 -3.47
C ASN A 386 -5.95 9.14 -2.78
N TYR A 387 -6.63 9.65 -1.74
CA TYR A 387 -7.69 8.91 -1.05
C TYR A 387 -8.90 8.58 -1.97
N SER A 388 -8.96 9.13 -3.20
CA SER A 388 -9.90 8.70 -4.24
C SER A 388 -9.75 7.21 -4.58
N LYS A 389 -8.57 6.61 -4.36
CA LYS A 389 -8.32 5.17 -4.45
C LYS A 389 -9.26 4.35 -3.53
N PHE A 390 -9.77 4.93 -2.44
CA PHE A 390 -10.73 4.26 -1.55
C PHE A 390 -12.09 3.98 -2.22
N ARG A 391 -12.42 4.67 -3.33
CA ARG A 391 -13.63 4.37 -4.12
C ARG A 391 -13.66 2.96 -4.68
N LEU A 392 -12.52 2.27 -4.76
CA LEU A 392 -12.45 0.84 -5.10
C LEU A 392 -13.37 -0.03 -4.21
N TRP A 393 -13.50 0.29 -2.92
CA TRP A 393 -14.39 -0.44 -2.01
C TRP A 393 -15.88 -0.13 -2.20
N GLN A 394 -16.21 1.01 -2.78
CA GLN A 394 -17.61 1.45 -2.95
C GLN A 394 -18.13 1.14 -4.35
N SER A 395 -17.39 1.59 -5.37
CA SER A 395 -17.80 1.66 -6.78
C SER A 395 -17.68 0.34 -7.55
N LEU A 396 -17.23 -0.73 -6.87
CA LEU A 396 -17.01 -2.07 -7.42
C LEU A 396 -17.75 -3.16 -6.61
N THR A 397 -18.74 -2.79 -5.80
CA THR A 397 -19.57 -3.71 -4.97
C THR A 397 -20.43 -4.70 -5.78
N ASP A 398 -20.43 -4.56 -7.11
CA ASP A 398 -20.94 -5.55 -8.05
C ASP A 398 -19.92 -6.68 -8.38
N TYR A 399 -18.70 -6.64 -7.85
CA TYR A 399 -17.69 -7.70 -7.90
C TYR A 399 -17.45 -8.34 -6.53
N ASP A 400 -17.27 -9.66 -6.51
CA ASP A 400 -16.96 -10.47 -5.32
C ASP A 400 -15.50 -10.23 -4.86
N LYS A 401 -14.59 -9.94 -5.82
CA LYS A 401 -13.17 -9.70 -5.57
C LYS A 401 -12.54 -8.92 -6.73
N VAL A 402 -11.59 -8.05 -6.42
CA VAL A 402 -10.90 -7.20 -7.39
C VAL A 402 -9.39 -7.29 -7.19
N VAL A 403 -8.63 -7.35 -8.28
CA VAL A 403 -7.18 -7.13 -8.28
C VAL A 403 -6.93 -5.70 -8.76
N PHE A 404 -6.62 -4.82 -7.82
CA PHE A 404 -6.22 -3.46 -8.14
C PHE A 404 -4.79 -3.42 -8.71
N ILE A 405 -4.57 -2.62 -9.74
CA ILE A 405 -3.25 -2.35 -10.35
C ILE A 405 -3.12 -0.83 -10.63
N ASP A 406 -2.08 -0.18 -10.10
CA ASP A 406 -1.76 1.23 -10.38
C ASP A 406 -1.42 1.44 -11.88
N ALA A 407 -1.78 2.62 -12.42
CA ALA A 407 -1.74 2.91 -13.86
C ALA A 407 -0.32 3.08 -14.46
N ASP A 408 0.73 2.84 -13.69
CA ASP A 408 2.14 2.83 -14.09
C ASP A 408 2.80 1.46 -13.96
N ILE A 409 1.98 0.41 -13.99
CA ILE A 409 2.39 -0.98 -14.07
C ILE A 409 2.10 -1.54 -15.48
N ILE A 410 2.94 -2.43 -15.98
CA ILE A 410 2.63 -3.30 -17.13
C ILE A 410 2.64 -4.76 -16.69
N VAL A 411 1.74 -5.56 -17.25
CA VAL A 411 1.59 -6.98 -16.96
C VAL A 411 2.15 -7.81 -18.11
N LEU A 412 3.09 -8.69 -17.81
CA LEU A 412 3.84 -9.50 -18.78
C LEU A 412 3.44 -10.98 -18.76
N LEU A 413 2.92 -11.49 -17.64
CA LEU A 413 2.37 -12.83 -17.49
C LEU A 413 1.00 -12.76 -16.79
N ASN A 414 0.12 -13.73 -17.07
CA ASN A 414 -1.26 -13.73 -16.57
C ASN A 414 -1.32 -13.72 -15.03
N LEU A 415 -2.01 -12.72 -14.48
CA LEU A 415 -2.19 -12.51 -13.03
C LEU A 415 -3.47 -13.14 -12.45
N ASP A 416 -4.24 -13.93 -13.21
CA ASP A 416 -5.56 -14.40 -12.77
C ASP A 416 -5.49 -15.34 -11.56
N LEU A 417 -4.31 -15.88 -11.26
CA LEU A 417 -4.02 -16.60 -10.01
C LEU A 417 -4.22 -15.74 -8.75
N LEU A 418 -4.10 -14.41 -8.84
CA LEU A 418 -4.29 -13.50 -7.70
C LEU A 418 -5.73 -13.49 -7.17
N PHE A 419 -6.72 -13.81 -8.00
CA PHE A 419 -8.12 -13.96 -7.57
C PHE A 419 -8.36 -15.16 -6.64
N HIS A 420 -7.39 -16.05 -6.44
CA HIS A 420 -7.46 -17.03 -5.36
C HIS A 420 -7.44 -16.32 -4.00
N PHE A 421 -6.49 -15.41 -3.75
CA PHE A 421 -6.18 -14.85 -2.42
C PHE A 421 -7.25 -13.91 -1.85
N PRO A 422 -7.39 -13.79 -0.52
CA PRO A 422 -8.35 -12.89 0.12
C PRO A 422 -7.79 -11.48 0.34
N GLN A 423 -8.67 -10.51 0.63
CA GLN A 423 -8.27 -9.20 1.13
C GLN A 423 -7.65 -9.31 2.55
N MET A 424 -6.56 -8.62 2.90
CA MET A 424 -5.64 -7.87 2.03
C MET A 424 -4.49 -8.80 1.63
N SER A 425 -4.22 -8.91 0.33
CA SER A 425 -3.02 -9.58 -0.19
C SER A 425 -2.30 -8.66 -1.16
N ALA A 426 -1.02 -8.42 -0.93
CA ALA A 426 -0.22 -7.43 -1.64
C ALA A 426 1.27 -7.83 -1.60
N THR A 427 2.12 -7.19 -2.41
CA THR A 427 3.58 -7.42 -2.34
C THR A 427 4.21 -6.59 -1.23
N GLY A 428 5.30 -7.08 -0.65
CA GLY A 428 6.14 -6.28 0.25
C GLY A 428 6.68 -5.02 -0.43
N ASN A 429 6.94 -4.00 0.37
CA ASN A 429 7.74 -2.83 0.05
C ASN A 429 9.02 -2.86 0.90
N ASP A 430 9.82 -1.80 0.90
CA ASP A 430 10.81 -1.54 1.96
C ASP A 430 10.10 -1.45 3.32
N VAL A 431 10.76 -1.90 4.41
CA VAL A 431 10.18 -1.97 5.76
C VAL A 431 8.97 -2.96 5.86
N TRP A 432 8.33 -3.11 7.03
CA TRP A 432 7.27 -4.11 7.32
C TRP A 432 5.91 -3.90 6.62
N ILE A 433 5.89 -3.13 5.53
CA ILE A 433 4.69 -2.57 4.88
C ILE A 433 4.47 -3.15 3.48
N PHE A 434 3.24 -3.12 3.00
CA PHE A 434 2.91 -3.52 1.62
C PHE A 434 2.92 -2.35 0.65
N ASN A 435 3.30 -2.65 -0.59
CA ASN A 435 3.20 -1.73 -1.73
C ASN A 435 1.75 -1.74 -2.26
N SER A 436 1.14 -0.55 -2.42
CA SER A 436 -0.27 -0.43 -2.86
C SER A 436 -0.47 -0.48 -4.37
N GLY A 437 0.59 -0.76 -5.13
CA GLY A 437 0.59 -0.86 -6.59
C GLY A 437 -0.17 -2.07 -7.12
N VAL A 438 -0.10 -3.21 -6.42
CA VAL A 438 -0.92 -4.40 -6.71
C VAL A 438 -1.52 -4.92 -5.41
N MET A 439 -2.85 -4.91 -5.34
CA MET A 439 -3.61 -5.30 -4.14
C MET A 439 -4.81 -6.18 -4.52
N VAL A 440 -4.99 -7.29 -3.81
CA VAL A 440 -6.23 -8.07 -3.85
C VAL A 440 -7.18 -7.53 -2.79
N ILE A 441 -8.32 -7.02 -3.24
CA ILE A 441 -9.34 -6.37 -2.42
C ILE A 441 -10.72 -7.01 -2.64
N GLU A 442 -11.62 -6.76 -1.70
CA GLU A 442 -13.01 -7.22 -1.73
C GLU A 442 -13.92 -6.02 -1.49
N PRO A 443 -14.57 -5.50 -2.54
CA PRO A 443 -15.39 -4.31 -2.44
C PRO A 443 -16.54 -4.46 -1.44
N SER A 444 -16.67 -3.48 -0.54
CA SER A 444 -17.63 -3.46 0.55
C SER A 444 -17.96 -2.02 0.93
N ASN A 445 -19.25 -1.68 0.91
CA ASN A 445 -19.74 -0.38 1.37
C ASN A 445 -19.50 -0.17 2.88
N CYS A 446 -19.46 -1.24 3.67
CA CYS A 446 -19.14 -1.15 5.10
C CYS A 446 -17.64 -0.85 5.30
N THR A 447 -16.77 -1.54 4.58
CA THR A 447 -15.32 -1.32 4.60
C THR A 447 -14.98 0.09 4.12
N PHE A 448 -15.62 0.55 3.04
CA PHE A 448 -15.53 1.94 2.59
C PHE A 448 -15.97 2.94 3.67
N SER A 449 -17.10 2.69 4.34
CA SER A 449 -17.61 3.57 5.39
C SER A 449 -16.67 3.63 6.60
N THR A 450 -16.06 2.51 6.98
CA THR A 450 -15.05 2.41 8.05
C THR A 450 -13.76 3.16 7.68
N ILE A 451 -13.29 3.00 6.43
CA ILE A 451 -12.17 3.77 5.88
C ILE A 451 -12.48 5.27 5.88
N MET A 452 -13.71 5.67 5.56
CA MET A 452 -14.11 7.07 5.50
C MET A 452 -14.34 7.72 6.88
N SER A 453 -14.78 6.97 7.90
CA SER A 453 -14.92 7.49 9.26
C SER A 453 -13.56 7.73 9.92
N LEU A 454 -12.61 6.81 9.74
CA LEU A 454 -11.24 6.90 10.30
C LEU A 454 -10.31 7.86 9.54
N ARG A 455 -10.80 8.47 8.44
CA ARG A 455 -10.00 9.26 7.48
C ARG A 455 -9.29 10.46 8.10
N ASN A 456 -9.85 11.03 9.16
CA ASN A 456 -9.29 12.18 9.86
C ASN A 456 -8.34 11.76 11.00
N ASP A 457 -8.53 10.56 11.56
CA ASP A 457 -7.87 10.08 12.78
C ASP A 457 -6.57 9.31 12.49
N ILE A 458 -6.45 8.78 11.27
CA ILE A 458 -5.28 8.01 10.82
C ILE A 458 -4.33 8.89 10.02
N VAL A 459 -3.15 9.11 10.59
CA VAL A 459 -2.01 9.74 9.92
C VAL A 459 -1.37 8.74 8.96
N SER A 460 -1.31 9.08 7.68
CA SER A 460 -0.57 8.30 6.67
C SER A 460 0.92 8.62 6.75
N TYR A 461 1.78 7.60 6.97
CA TYR A 461 3.23 7.81 7.15
C TYR A 461 3.93 8.47 5.94
N ASN A 462 3.34 8.41 4.75
CA ASN A 462 3.84 9.07 3.53
C ASN A 462 2.88 10.14 2.97
N GLY A 463 1.82 10.49 3.71
CA GLY A 463 0.78 11.41 3.26
C GLY A 463 -0.08 10.91 2.09
N GLY A 464 0.14 9.69 1.60
CA GLY A 464 -0.56 9.08 0.47
C GLY A 464 -1.55 7.99 0.89
N ASP A 465 -2.19 7.39 -0.11
CA ASP A 465 -3.09 6.24 0.02
C ASP A 465 -2.38 5.00 0.61
N GLN A 466 -1.16 4.67 0.14
CA GLN A 466 -0.41 3.52 0.64
C GLN A 466 -0.19 3.57 2.15
N GLY A 467 0.22 4.73 2.70
CA GLY A 467 0.46 4.88 4.13
C GLY A 467 -0.81 4.74 4.95
N TYR A 468 -1.93 5.30 4.47
CA TYR A 468 -3.23 5.15 5.11
C TYR A 468 -3.70 3.69 5.13
N LEU A 469 -3.57 2.99 4.00
CA LEU A 469 -4.01 1.59 3.86
C LEU A 469 -3.19 0.64 4.74
N ASN A 470 -1.89 0.90 4.94
CA ASN A 470 -1.04 0.13 5.85
C ASN A 470 -1.38 0.35 7.34
N GLU A 471 -1.99 1.47 7.72
CA GLU A 471 -2.49 1.73 9.08
C GLU A 471 -3.91 1.16 9.34
N ILE A 472 -4.68 0.90 8.28
CA ILE A 472 -6.00 0.25 8.33
C ILE A 472 -5.87 -1.28 8.29
N PHE A 473 -5.15 -1.79 7.29
CA PHE A 473 -4.96 -3.22 7.01
C PHE A 473 -3.58 -3.66 7.50
N VAL A 474 -3.41 -3.74 8.82
CA VAL A 474 -2.12 -4.12 9.43
C VAL A 474 -1.81 -5.60 9.22
N TRP A 475 -2.84 -6.46 9.14
CA TRP A 475 -2.70 -7.88 8.84
C TRP A 475 -2.97 -8.19 7.36
N TRP A 476 -1.91 -8.43 6.61
CA TRP A 476 -1.92 -8.67 5.17
C TRP A 476 -1.06 -9.89 4.79
N HIS A 477 -1.39 -10.54 3.68
CA HIS A 477 -0.68 -11.73 3.20
C HIS A 477 0.31 -11.36 2.07
N ARG A 478 1.56 -11.82 2.16
CA ARG A 478 2.64 -11.45 1.21
C ARG A 478 2.53 -12.21 -0.10
N LEU A 479 2.38 -11.47 -1.19
CA LEU A 479 2.57 -11.92 -2.56
C LEU A 479 4.03 -11.71 -2.97
N PRO A 480 4.62 -12.58 -3.81
CA PRO A 480 6.00 -12.46 -4.26
C PRO A 480 6.18 -11.24 -5.16
N ARG A 481 7.27 -10.49 -4.96
CA ARG A 481 7.70 -9.30 -5.70
C ARG A 481 7.60 -9.41 -7.22
N ARG A 482 7.70 -10.63 -7.78
CA ARG A 482 7.54 -10.90 -9.22
C ARG A 482 6.15 -10.51 -9.76
N VAL A 483 5.12 -10.31 -8.91
CA VAL A 483 3.80 -9.77 -9.33
C VAL A 483 3.67 -8.24 -9.25
N ASN A 484 4.67 -7.52 -8.75
CA ASN A 484 4.70 -6.06 -8.64
C ASN A 484 6.17 -5.58 -8.62
N PHE A 485 6.94 -5.89 -9.65
CA PHE A 485 8.40 -5.78 -9.58
C PHE A 485 8.86 -4.32 -9.76
N LEU A 486 9.33 -3.71 -8.67
CA LEU A 486 9.63 -2.28 -8.60
C LEU A 486 10.86 -1.89 -9.44
N LYS A 487 10.74 -0.84 -10.26
CA LYS A 487 11.87 -0.19 -10.96
C LYS A 487 12.66 0.74 -10.01
N ASN A 488 13.25 0.18 -8.96
CA ASN A 488 14.16 0.85 -8.03
C ASN A 488 15.54 0.16 -7.99
N PHE A 489 16.56 0.86 -7.50
CA PHE A 489 17.95 0.40 -7.35
C PHE A 489 18.56 0.93 -6.05
N TRP A 490 17.93 0.62 -4.91
CA TRP A 490 18.21 1.24 -3.60
C TRP A 490 19.63 0.97 -3.08
N SER A 491 20.16 -0.24 -3.22
CA SER A 491 21.56 -0.52 -2.83
C SER A 491 22.57 0.07 -3.81
N ASN A 492 22.10 0.40 -5.03
CA ASN A 492 22.88 0.82 -6.19
C ASN A 492 24.07 -0.11 -6.53
N THR A 493 24.07 -1.35 -6.02
CA THR A 493 25.16 -2.32 -6.25
C THR A 493 25.12 -2.86 -7.67
N THR A 494 26.31 -3.17 -8.22
CA THR A 494 26.44 -3.81 -9.53
C THR A 494 25.68 -5.14 -9.60
N ASN A 495 25.65 -5.91 -8.50
CA ASN A 495 24.94 -7.18 -8.44
C ASN A 495 23.40 -7.00 -8.48
N GLU A 496 22.82 -6.08 -7.69
CA GLU A 496 21.40 -5.73 -7.80
C GLU A 496 21.07 -5.29 -9.23
N ARG A 497 21.90 -4.40 -9.80
CA ARG A 497 21.65 -3.85 -11.14
C ARG A 497 21.69 -4.93 -12.22
N ASN A 498 22.64 -5.86 -12.16
CA ASN A 498 22.75 -6.96 -13.11
C ASN A 498 21.57 -7.94 -13.02
N ILE A 499 21.15 -8.33 -11.81
CA ILE A 499 20.00 -9.24 -11.62
C ILE A 499 18.71 -8.58 -12.11
N LYS A 500 18.45 -7.32 -11.70
CA LYS A 500 17.29 -6.56 -12.17
C LYS A 500 17.31 -6.33 -13.68
N ASN A 501 18.45 -6.00 -14.28
CA ASN A 501 18.60 -5.88 -15.74
C ASN A 501 18.21 -7.18 -16.46
N SER A 502 18.70 -8.33 -15.98
CA SER A 502 18.36 -9.64 -16.54
C SER A 502 16.85 -9.91 -16.49
N LEU A 503 16.22 -9.73 -15.33
CA LEU A 503 14.77 -9.89 -15.17
C LEU A 503 13.96 -8.92 -16.04
N PHE A 504 14.39 -7.65 -16.15
CA PHE A 504 13.76 -6.67 -17.03
C PHE A 504 13.94 -6.98 -18.52
N ALA A 505 15.02 -7.62 -18.93
CA ALA A 505 15.32 -7.97 -20.33
C ALA A 505 14.85 -9.37 -20.77
N ALA A 506 14.57 -10.29 -19.84
CA ALA A 506 14.31 -11.71 -20.12
C ALA A 506 13.19 -11.98 -21.16
N GLU A 507 13.50 -12.78 -22.18
CA GLU A 507 12.55 -13.29 -23.17
C GLU A 507 12.67 -14.82 -23.19
N PRO A 508 11.61 -15.59 -22.87
CA PRO A 508 10.29 -15.14 -22.42
C PRO A 508 10.32 -14.39 -21.06
N PRO A 509 9.29 -13.57 -20.74
CA PRO A 509 9.24 -12.84 -19.48
C PRO A 509 9.28 -13.75 -18.24
N GLN A 510 10.06 -13.37 -17.22
CA GLN A 510 10.15 -14.04 -15.92
C GLN A 510 9.49 -13.27 -14.76
N LEU A 511 9.02 -12.05 -15.03
CA LEU A 511 8.26 -11.20 -14.12
C LEU A 511 6.80 -11.24 -14.57
N TYR A 512 5.86 -11.29 -13.63
CA TYR A 512 4.44 -11.16 -13.97
C TYR A 512 4.06 -9.71 -14.24
N ALA A 513 4.63 -8.74 -13.50
CA ALA A 513 4.41 -7.32 -13.75
C ALA A 513 5.62 -6.46 -13.35
N VAL A 514 5.75 -5.27 -13.97
CA VAL A 514 6.80 -4.28 -13.69
C VAL A 514 6.16 -2.94 -13.34
N HIS A 515 6.59 -2.33 -12.23
CA HIS A 515 6.05 -1.08 -11.67
C HIS A 515 7.05 0.06 -11.84
N TYR A 516 6.67 1.08 -12.60
CA TYR A 516 7.58 2.15 -13.05
C TYR A 516 7.66 3.32 -12.08
N LEU A 517 8.52 3.19 -11.08
CA LEU A 517 8.91 4.29 -10.18
C LEU A 517 9.76 5.36 -10.91
N GLY A 518 9.86 6.55 -10.31
CA GLY A 518 10.49 7.73 -10.92
C GLY A 518 9.66 8.34 -12.06
N TRP A 519 10.33 8.94 -13.05
CA TRP A 519 9.68 9.35 -14.30
C TRP A 519 9.13 8.14 -15.05
N LYS A 520 7.88 8.24 -15.46
CA LYS A 520 7.15 7.17 -16.17
C LYS A 520 7.64 7.10 -17.64
N PRO A 521 7.77 5.91 -18.26
CA PRO A 521 8.39 5.75 -19.59
C PRO A 521 7.82 6.65 -20.69
N TRP A 522 6.50 6.87 -20.69
CA TRP A 522 5.83 7.73 -21.66
C TRP A 522 6.14 9.24 -21.51
N LEU A 523 6.64 9.67 -20.35
CA LEU A 523 7.10 11.04 -20.07
C LEU A 523 8.58 11.26 -20.44
N CYS A 524 9.30 10.18 -20.74
CA CYS A 524 10.63 10.17 -21.34
C CYS A 524 10.55 10.07 -22.87
N TYR A 525 11.69 10.14 -23.56
CA TYR A 525 11.77 9.75 -24.97
C TYR A 525 11.86 8.22 -25.11
N ARG A 526 11.49 7.67 -26.27
CA ARG A 526 11.56 6.23 -26.55
C ARG A 526 12.99 5.66 -26.51
N ASP A 527 13.99 6.49 -26.81
CA ASP A 527 15.37 6.06 -27.03
C ASP A 527 16.12 5.58 -25.76
N TYR A 528 15.78 6.09 -24.58
CA TYR A 528 16.43 5.75 -23.28
C TYR A 528 15.60 6.29 -22.09
N ASP A 529 15.89 5.81 -20.87
CA ASP A 529 15.21 6.25 -19.64
C ASP A 529 15.67 7.66 -19.20
N CYS A 530 14.79 8.65 -19.28
CA CYS A 530 15.08 10.02 -18.86
C CYS A 530 15.31 10.19 -17.35
N ASN A 531 15.12 9.14 -16.53
CA ASN A 531 15.60 9.13 -15.14
C ASN A 531 17.14 9.30 -15.04
N PHE A 532 17.91 9.02 -16.12
CA PHE A 532 19.36 9.33 -16.19
C PHE A 532 19.70 10.83 -16.37
N ASP A 533 18.72 11.70 -16.67
CA ASP A 533 18.98 13.16 -16.79
C ASP A 533 18.69 13.96 -15.51
N VAL A 534 18.19 13.29 -14.45
CA VAL A 534 17.78 13.90 -13.18
C VAL A 534 18.52 13.28 -11.99
N GLU A 535 18.45 13.88 -10.81
CA GLU A 535 19.26 13.45 -9.65
C GLU A 535 18.88 12.05 -9.13
N GLN A 536 17.62 11.63 -9.25
CA GLN A 536 17.10 10.36 -8.72
C GLN A 536 17.41 9.15 -9.60
N HIS A 537 18.71 8.91 -9.85
CA HIS A 537 19.24 7.77 -10.62
C HIS A 537 18.85 6.38 -10.07
N VAL A 538 18.36 6.31 -8.83
CA VAL A 538 17.79 5.11 -8.19
C VAL A 538 16.59 4.52 -8.93
N TYR A 539 16.00 5.24 -9.90
CA TYR A 539 14.94 4.74 -10.77
C TYR A 539 15.38 4.55 -12.24
N ALA A 540 16.65 4.79 -12.58
CA ALA A 540 17.09 4.85 -13.97
C ALA A 540 17.49 3.47 -14.54
N ASN A 541 16.74 3.01 -15.55
CA ASN A 541 16.96 1.71 -16.17
C ASN A 541 16.44 1.56 -17.61
N ASP A 542 17.36 1.44 -18.57
CA ASP A 542 17.04 1.25 -19.99
C ASP A 542 16.39 -0.10 -20.31
N ALA A 543 16.71 -1.19 -19.60
CA ALA A 543 16.10 -2.50 -19.85
C ALA A 543 14.60 -2.50 -19.50
N ALA A 544 14.24 -1.93 -18.34
CA ALA A 544 12.85 -1.73 -17.94
C ALA A 544 12.13 -0.76 -18.89
N HIS A 545 12.79 0.32 -19.30
CA HIS A 545 12.23 1.30 -20.23
C HIS A 545 11.96 0.68 -21.61
N ALA A 546 12.91 -0.04 -22.18
CA ALA A 546 12.76 -0.78 -23.44
C ALA A 546 11.64 -1.84 -23.36
N ARG A 547 11.47 -2.52 -22.21
CA ARG A 547 10.34 -3.43 -22.00
C ARG A 547 8.99 -2.71 -22.09
N TRP A 548 8.86 -1.51 -21.53
CA TRP A 548 7.64 -0.72 -21.64
C TRP A 548 7.35 -0.36 -23.09
N TRP A 549 8.37 0.10 -23.83
CA TRP A 549 8.24 0.42 -25.25
C TRP A 549 7.88 -0.81 -26.10
N LYS A 550 8.40 -2.00 -25.79
CA LYS A 550 7.98 -3.26 -26.45
C LYS A 550 6.47 -3.54 -26.27
N VAL A 551 5.87 -3.18 -25.14
CA VAL A 551 4.41 -3.31 -24.94
C VAL A 551 3.67 -2.24 -25.74
N HIS A 552 4.11 -0.98 -25.67
CA HIS A 552 3.52 0.18 -26.35
C HIS A 552 3.52 0.04 -27.87
N ASP A 553 4.66 -0.28 -28.46
CA ASP A 553 4.85 -0.31 -29.92
C ASP A 553 4.10 -1.47 -30.60
N ALA A 554 3.67 -2.44 -29.79
CA ALA A 554 2.78 -3.53 -30.20
C ALA A 554 1.30 -3.27 -29.84
N MET A 555 0.93 -2.04 -29.46
CA MET A 555 -0.48 -1.58 -29.41
C MET A 555 -0.88 -1.00 -30.77
N ASP A 556 -2.18 -0.87 -31.00
CA ASP A 556 -2.73 -0.15 -32.15
C ASP A 556 -2.25 1.33 -32.19
N GLU A 557 -1.89 1.86 -33.36
CA GLU A 557 -1.41 3.24 -33.53
C GLU A 557 -2.42 4.29 -33.02
N ASP A 558 -3.71 3.99 -33.14
CA ASP A 558 -4.81 4.83 -32.69
C ASP A 558 -4.96 4.85 -31.16
N LEU A 559 -4.28 3.94 -30.45
CA LEU A 559 -4.02 4.00 -29.01
C LEU A 559 -2.66 4.67 -28.71
N GLN A 560 -1.59 4.35 -29.45
CA GLN A 560 -0.25 4.95 -29.27
C GLN A 560 -0.27 6.48 -29.34
N ARG A 561 -1.13 7.08 -30.18
CA ARG A 561 -1.29 8.55 -30.28
C ARG A 561 -1.67 9.25 -28.96
N PHE A 562 -2.21 8.53 -27.97
CA PHE A 562 -2.51 9.09 -26.64
C PHE A 562 -1.27 9.18 -25.72
N CYS A 563 -0.14 8.58 -26.12
CA CYS A 563 1.17 8.67 -25.46
C CYS A 563 2.05 9.83 -25.99
N ARG A 564 1.47 10.83 -26.67
CA ARG A 564 2.17 12.01 -27.21
C ARG A 564 2.67 12.97 -26.12
N LEU A 565 3.92 13.39 -26.21
CA LEU A 565 4.53 14.40 -25.32
C LEU A 565 3.91 15.80 -25.51
N THR A 566 3.70 16.53 -24.40
CA THR A 566 3.26 17.93 -24.41
C THR A 566 4.38 18.88 -24.83
N LYS A 567 4.06 20.12 -25.23
CA LYS A 567 5.08 21.17 -25.49
C LYS A 567 5.93 21.42 -24.23
N LYS A 568 5.30 21.46 -23.04
CA LYS A 568 5.97 21.64 -21.75
C LYS A 568 6.95 20.50 -21.47
N ARG A 569 6.52 19.23 -21.52
CA ARG A 569 7.41 18.07 -21.24
C ARG A 569 8.57 17.97 -22.24
N ARG A 570 8.36 18.28 -23.53
CA ARG A 570 9.46 18.40 -24.52
C ARG A 570 10.49 19.46 -24.10
N THR A 571 10.06 20.63 -23.62
CA THR A 571 10.99 21.66 -23.15
C THR A 571 11.76 21.21 -21.90
N GLU A 572 11.09 20.55 -20.96
CA GLU A 572 11.69 19.99 -19.74
C GLU A 572 12.75 18.93 -20.07
N LEU A 573 12.44 17.91 -20.87
CA LEU A 573 13.40 16.89 -21.32
C LEU A 573 14.64 17.49 -21.99
N ASN A 574 14.46 18.54 -22.79
CA ASN A 574 15.59 19.24 -23.43
C ASN A 574 16.40 20.10 -22.44
N TRP A 575 15.83 20.51 -21.30
CA TRP A 575 16.54 21.21 -20.22
C TRP A 575 17.23 20.24 -19.25
N GLU A 576 16.59 19.12 -18.92
CA GLU A 576 17.12 18.01 -18.13
C GLU A 576 18.42 17.47 -18.78
N ARG A 577 18.37 17.12 -20.07
CA ARG A 577 19.57 16.73 -20.86
C ARG A 577 20.67 17.79 -20.87
N ARG A 578 20.32 19.08 -20.92
CA ARG A 578 21.30 20.19 -20.85
C ARG A 578 21.91 20.33 -19.44
N ARG A 579 21.14 20.04 -18.38
CA ARG A 579 21.58 20.02 -16.97
C ARG A 579 22.50 18.83 -16.70
N SER A 580 22.14 17.62 -17.17
CA SER A 580 22.99 16.43 -17.13
C SER A 580 24.33 16.65 -17.86
N ARG A 581 24.28 17.17 -19.11
CA ARG A 581 25.49 17.57 -19.86
C ARG A 581 26.38 18.54 -19.08
N ARG A 582 25.81 19.60 -18.49
CA ARG A 582 26.56 20.63 -17.73
C ARG A 582 27.19 20.10 -16.44
N ARG A 583 26.71 18.97 -15.93
CA ARG A 583 27.24 18.29 -14.73
C ARG A 583 28.33 17.28 -15.06
N GLY A 584 28.58 16.99 -16.34
CA GLY A 584 29.54 15.98 -16.75
C GLY A 584 29.10 14.55 -16.43
N SER A 585 27.78 14.29 -16.40
CA SER A 585 27.23 12.98 -16.00
C SER A 585 27.85 11.83 -16.82
N THR A 586 28.42 10.86 -16.10
CA THR A 586 29.37 9.84 -16.60
C THR A 586 28.71 8.65 -17.27
N ASP A 587 27.39 8.53 -17.13
CA ASP A 587 26.51 7.61 -17.83
C ASP A 587 26.32 7.97 -19.32
N PHE A 588 26.55 9.25 -19.67
CA PHE A 588 26.44 9.82 -21.00
C PHE A 588 25.08 9.70 -21.74
N HIS A 589 23.96 9.33 -21.11
CA HIS A 589 22.66 9.21 -21.81
C HIS A 589 22.19 10.54 -22.42
N TRP A 590 22.61 11.67 -21.85
CA TRP A 590 22.45 13.02 -22.42
C TRP A 590 23.08 13.20 -23.82
N ARG A 591 23.97 12.29 -24.26
CA ARG A 591 24.55 12.24 -25.61
C ARG A 591 23.73 11.43 -26.62
N ILE A 592 22.88 10.50 -26.17
CA ILE A 592 22.10 9.59 -27.05
C ILE A 592 21.27 10.41 -28.04
N ASN A 593 21.34 10.07 -29.33
CA ASN A 593 20.59 10.80 -30.36
C ASN A 593 19.12 10.38 -30.33
N VAL A 594 18.26 11.28 -29.86
CA VAL A 594 16.81 11.03 -29.72
C VAL A 594 16.14 10.91 -31.09
N THR A 595 15.81 9.69 -31.52
CA THR A 595 15.08 9.38 -32.75
C THR A 595 13.56 9.47 -32.58
N ASP A 596 13.05 9.42 -31.35
CA ASP A 596 11.63 9.42 -31.01
C ASP A 596 10.80 10.44 -31.83
N PRO A 597 9.78 10.02 -32.61
CA PRO A 597 8.96 10.91 -33.42
C PRO A 597 8.26 12.00 -32.59
N ARG A 598 7.94 11.73 -31.32
CA ARG A 598 7.28 12.66 -30.38
C ARG A 598 8.20 13.83 -29.98
N ARG A 599 9.50 13.80 -30.35
CA ARG A 599 10.47 14.90 -30.22
C ARG A 599 10.10 16.13 -31.06
N ARG A 600 9.51 15.93 -32.25
CA ARG A 600 9.11 17.01 -33.16
C ARG A 600 7.62 17.31 -33.03
N ARG A 601 7.17 18.45 -33.59
CA ARG A 601 5.77 18.92 -33.50
C ARG A 601 4.85 18.26 -34.55
N SER A 602 5.44 17.57 -35.53
CA SER A 602 4.85 17.20 -36.81
C SER A 602 4.48 15.72 -36.90
N TYR A 603 3.38 15.35 -36.25
CA TYR A 603 2.44 14.37 -36.83
C TYR A 603 1.09 15.04 -36.90
N LEU A 604 0.92 15.82 -37.98
CA LEU A 604 -0.39 16.24 -38.46
C LEU A 604 -1.11 14.95 -38.90
N ILE A 605 -2.11 14.58 -38.10
CA ILE A 605 -3.23 13.74 -38.54
C ILE A 605 -4.43 14.63 -38.19
N GLY A 606 -5.21 14.98 -39.22
CA GLY A 606 -6.40 15.82 -39.10
C GLY A 606 -7.61 15.02 -38.64
#